data_AF-A0A2H5PP36-F1
#
_entry.id   AF-A0A2H5PP36-F1
#
_cell.length_a   1.000
_cell.length_b   1.000
_cell.length_c   1.000
_cell.angle_alpha   90.00
_cell.angle_beta   90.00
_cell.angle_gamma   90.00
#
_symmetry.space_group_name_H-M   'P 1'
#
loop_
_entity.id
_entity.type
_entity.pdbx_description
1 polymer ?
#
loop_
_entity_poly.entity_id
_entity_poly.type
_entity_poly.pdbx_seq_one_letter_code
_entity_poly.pdbx_strand_id
1 'polypeptide(L)'
;MGHINFALEIMRLKPSFARKQNQYGFCPLHLALQKTHTQMVLRLIDVDRNLVRVQGREGVTPLHYVAEKGNVDLLCKFLAACPESILQVTIRRETALHVAAKNDKLEVLEVMLGWLRFVNKDDILNWKDDEGNTLLHISISRSHIQARKF
;
A
#
# COMPACT_ATOMS: atom_id res chain seq x y z
N MET A 1 -17.83 12.06 14.36
CA MET A 1 -18.07 12.30 12.92
C MET A 1 -17.66 13.69 12.42
N GLY A 2 -17.68 14.75 13.25
CA GLY A 2 -17.38 16.13 12.81
C GLY A 2 -16.01 16.34 12.13
N HIS A 3 -14.93 15.74 12.64
CA HIS A 3 -13.59 15.88 12.04
C HIS A 3 -13.49 15.27 10.63
N ILE A 4 -14.24 14.20 10.33
CA ILE A 4 -14.26 13.60 8.99
C ILE A 4 -14.93 14.58 8.03
N ASN A 5 -16.14 15.03 8.35
CA ASN A 5 -16.87 15.96 7.49
C ASN A 5 -16.08 17.25 7.25
N PHE A 6 -15.43 17.79 8.27
CA PHE A 6 -14.60 18.98 8.14
C PHE A 6 -13.38 18.76 7.23
N ALA A 7 -12.68 17.63 7.37
CA ALA A 7 -11.56 17.29 6.50
C ALA A 7 -11.99 17.11 5.04
N LEU A 8 -13.12 16.44 4.80
CA LEU A 8 -13.67 16.25 3.45
C LEU A 8 -14.11 17.59 2.83
N GLU A 9 -14.66 18.50 3.64
CA GLU A 9 -15.05 19.82 3.15
C GLU A 9 -13.83 20.66 2.73
N ILE A 10 -12.75 20.63 3.52
CA ILE A 10 -11.47 21.25 3.13
C ILE A 10 -10.95 20.66 1.82
N MET A 11 -11.04 19.34 1.63
CA MET A 11 -10.64 18.70 0.38
C MET A 11 -11.49 19.11 -0.82
N ARG A 12 -12.81 19.28 -0.63
CA ARG A 12 -13.69 19.77 -1.70
C ARG A 12 -13.36 21.21 -2.08
N LEU A 13 -13.12 22.07 -1.10
CA LEU A 13 -12.73 23.46 -1.32
C LEU A 13 -11.33 23.58 -1.96
N LYS A 14 -10.41 22.67 -1.61
CA LYS A 14 -9.04 22.67 -2.14
C LYS A 14 -8.52 21.25 -2.40
N PRO A 15 -8.87 20.62 -3.54
CA PRO A 15 -8.52 19.22 -3.85
C PRO A 15 -7.01 18.91 -3.77
N SER A 16 -6.17 19.88 -4.14
CA SER A 16 -4.70 19.75 -4.03
C SER A 16 -4.20 19.39 -2.62
N PHE A 17 -4.94 19.75 -1.56
CA PHE A 17 -4.55 19.45 -0.19
C PHE A 17 -4.63 17.95 0.14
N ALA A 18 -5.45 17.19 -0.57
CA ALA A 18 -5.54 15.73 -0.39
C ALA A 18 -4.22 15.01 -0.71
N ARG A 19 -3.38 15.62 -1.57
CA ARG A 19 -2.09 15.07 -2.00
C ARG A 19 -0.89 15.74 -1.34
N LYS A 20 -1.10 16.90 -0.71
CA LYS A 20 -0.02 17.69 -0.10
C LYS A 20 0.57 16.91 1.08
N GLN A 21 1.89 16.75 1.06
CA GLN A 21 2.63 16.12 2.14
C GLN A 21 2.97 17.14 3.23
N ASN A 22 3.01 16.69 4.48
CA ASN A 22 3.62 17.45 5.57
C ASN A 22 5.16 17.34 5.54
N GLN A 23 5.85 17.98 6.49
CA GLN A 23 7.32 17.97 6.58
C GLN A 23 7.95 16.57 6.76
N TYR A 24 7.14 15.58 7.14
CA TYR A 24 7.58 14.18 7.28
C TYR A 24 7.28 13.34 6.04
N GLY A 25 6.81 13.95 4.95
CA GLY A 25 6.49 13.27 3.70
C GLY A 25 5.12 12.57 3.69
N PHE A 26 4.23 12.86 4.63
CA PHE A 26 2.92 12.17 4.71
C PHE A 26 1.78 13.05 4.21
N CYS A 27 1.00 12.55 3.24
CA CYS A 27 -0.29 13.13 2.87
C CYS A 27 -1.42 12.69 3.85
N PRO A 28 -2.60 13.33 3.81
CA PRO A 28 -3.72 12.98 4.69
C PRO A 28 -4.08 11.49 4.75
N LEU A 29 -4.04 10.77 3.62
CA LEU A 29 -4.35 9.33 3.59
C LEU A 29 -3.32 8.49 4.38
N HIS A 30 -2.03 8.84 4.30
CA HIS A 30 -0.98 8.20 5.11
C HIS A 30 -1.21 8.42 6.61
N LEU A 31 -1.58 9.64 7.01
CA LEU A 31 -1.85 9.96 8.40
C LEU A 31 -3.07 9.20 8.92
N ALA A 32 -4.13 9.08 8.13
CA ALA A 32 -5.32 8.29 8.48
C ALA A 32 -4.97 6.81 8.70
N LEU A 33 -4.10 6.24 7.86
CA LEU A 33 -3.60 4.87 8.00
C LEU A 33 -2.74 4.67 9.25
N GLN A 34 -1.81 5.58 9.53
CA GLN A 34 -0.95 5.53 10.73
C GLN A 34 -1.76 5.63 12.02
N LYS A 35 -2.87 6.37 12.00
CA LYS A 35 -3.78 6.52 13.14
C LYS A 35 -4.88 5.44 13.19
N THR A 36 -4.82 4.43 12.31
CA THR A 36 -5.83 3.36 12.19
C THR A 36 -7.27 3.88 12.06
N HIS A 37 -7.44 5.07 11.48
CA HIS A 37 -8.74 5.71 11.26
C HIS A 37 -9.41 5.17 10.00
N THR A 38 -9.79 3.89 9.99
CA THR A 38 -10.36 3.20 8.82
C THR A 38 -11.50 3.97 8.17
N GLN A 39 -12.44 4.52 8.94
CA GLN A 39 -13.54 5.29 8.37
C GLN A 39 -13.07 6.53 7.60
N MET A 40 -12.03 7.23 8.08
CA MET A 40 -11.44 8.34 7.34
C MET A 40 -10.78 7.85 6.05
N VAL A 41 -10.01 6.76 6.12
CA VAL A 41 -9.37 6.12 4.95
C VAL A 41 -10.39 5.86 3.84
N LEU A 42 -11.51 5.22 4.19
CA LEU A 42 -12.58 4.91 3.24
C LEU A 42 -13.18 6.18 2.62
N ARG A 43 -13.46 7.18 3.45
CA ARG A 43 -14.04 8.45 2.97
C ARG A 43 -13.07 9.26 2.10
N LEU A 44 -11.77 9.19 2.34
CA LEU A 44 -10.76 9.83 1.51
C LEU A 44 -10.68 9.18 0.13
N ILE A 45 -10.66 7.84 0.05
CA ILE A 45 -10.61 7.13 -1.23
C ILE A 45 -11.93 7.24 -2.02
N ASP A 46 -13.07 7.41 -1.34
CA ASP A 46 -14.37 7.69 -1.97
C ASP A 46 -14.35 9.05 -2.70
N VAL A 47 -13.63 10.03 -2.15
CA VAL A 47 -13.49 11.36 -2.77
C VAL A 47 -12.50 11.33 -3.92
N ASP A 48 -11.33 10.68 -3.75
CA ASP A 48 -10.33 10.52 -4.80
C ASP A 48 -9.63 9.18 -4.68
N ARG A 49 -10.00 8.24 -5.56
CA ARG A 49 -9.44 6.89 -5.62
C ARG A 49 -7.94 6.89 -5.93
N ASN A 50 -7.45 7.90 -6.64
CA ASN A 50 -6.03 7.99 -7.00
C ASN A 50 -5.14 8.39 -5.81
N LEU A 51 -5.70 8.68 -4.63
CA LEU A 51 -4.92 8.92 -3.42
C LEU A 51 -4.14 7.68 -2.98
N VAL A 52 -4.60 6.47 -3.31
CA VAL A 52 -3.90 5.22 -2.96
C VAL A 52 -2.56 5.05 -3.68
N ARG A 53 -2.30 5.87 -4.71
CA ARG A 53 -1.03 5.92 -5.46
C ARG A 53 -0.10 7.03 -5.01
N VAL A 54 -0.53 7.92 -4.11
CA VAL A 54 0.31 9.01 -3.63
C VAL A 54 1.46 8.41 -2.84
N GLN A 55 2.68 8.61 -3.30
CA GLN A 55 3.87 8.24 -2.56
C GLN A 55 4.03 9.19 -1.36
N GLY A 56 4.40 8.63 -0.22
CA GLY A 56 4.74 9.36 0.99
C GLY A 56 6.25 9.37 1.23
N ARG A 57 6.63 9.33 2.51
CA ARG A 57 8.02 9.14 2.94
C ARG A 57 8.62 7.89 2.29
N GLU A 58 9.85 7.99 1.79
CA GLU A 58 10.58 6.88 1.16
C GLU A 58 9.86 6.25 -0.04
N GLY A 59 8.98 7.01 -0.70
CA GLY A 59 8.22 6.50 -1.85
C GLY A 59 7.13 5.49 -1.46
N VAL A 60 6.89 5.27 -0.16
CA VAL A 60 5.89 4.32 0.34
C VAL A 60 4.49 4.83 -0.02
N THR A 61 3.70 4.01 -0.71
CA THR A 61 2.29 4.32 -0.98
C THR A 61 1.38 3.73 0.10
N PRO A 62 0.11 4.17 0.21
CA PRO A 62 -0.90 3.53 1.05
C PRO A 62 -1.00 2.01 0.90
N LEU A 63 -0.85 1.49 -0.33
CA LEU A 63 -0.90 0.04 -0.59
C LEU A 63 0.30 -0.69 0.06
N HIS A 64 1.51 -0.13 0.00
CA HIS A 64 2.68 -0.69 0.69
C HIS A 64 2.47 -0.75 2.20
N TYR A 65 1.93 0.31 2.80
CA TYR A 65 1.65 0.35 4.24
C TYR A 65 0.62 -0.72 4.62
N VAL A 66 -0.47 -0.85 3.87
CA VAL A 66 -1.50 -1.86 4.11
C VAL A 66 -0.94 -3.28 3.96
N ALA A 67 -0.06 -3.49 2.97
CA ALA A 67 0.64 -4.75 2.78
C ALA A 67 1.60 -5.07 3.93
N GLU A 68 2.33 -4.10 4.46
CA GLU A 68 3.18 -4.24 5.66
C GLU A 68 2.36 -4.62 6.89
N LYS A 69 1.20 -3.96 7.10
CA LYS A 69 0.34 -4.21 8.27
C LYS A 69 -0.48 -5.49 8.16
N GLY A 70 -0.61 -6.08 6.97
CA GLY A 70 -1.40 -7.29 6.76
C GLY A 70 -2.91 -7.04 6.75
N ASN A 71 -3.37 -5.82 6.43
CA ASN A 71 -4.80 -5.51 6.44
C ASN A 71 -5.46 -5.86 5.10
N VAL A 72 -5.98 -7.08 5.00
CA VAL A 72 -6.57 -7.62 3.77
C VAL A 72 -7.81 -6.85 3.32
N ASP A 73 -8.66 -6.40 4.24
CA ASP A 73 -9.87 -5.63 3.89
C ASP A 73 -9.54 -4.30 3.20
N LEU A 74 -8.60 -3.52 3.77
CA LEU A 74 -8.15 -2.28 3.14
C LEU A 74 -7.38 -2.56 1.84
N LEU A 75 -6.64 -3.66 1.76
CA LEU A 75 -5.92 -4.05 0.56
C LEU A 75 -6.90 -4.25 -0.62
N CYS A 76 -7.94 -5.05 -0.41
CA CYS A 76 -8.99 -5.29 -1.39
C CYS A 76 -9.66 -3.99 -1.82
N LYS A 77 -9.97 -3.10 -0.87
CA LYS A 77 -10.60 -1.81 -1.17
C LYS A 77 -9.69 -0.90 -1.99
N PHE A 78 -8.38 -0.87 -1.70
CA PHE A 78 -7.43 -0.05 -2.45
C PHE A 78 -7.21 -0.59 -3.86
N LEU A 79 -7.08 -1.91 -4.02
CA LEU A 79 -6.94 -2.57 -5.31
C LEU A 79 -8.20 -2.44 -6.17
N ALA A 80 -9.40 -2.51 -5.57
CA ALA A 80 -10.65 -2.25 -6.27
C ALA A 80 -10.81 -0.78 -6.67
N ALA A 81 -10.34 0.15 -5.82
CA ALA A 81 -10.41 1.58 -6.12
C ALA A 81 -9.44 2.00 -7.23
N CYS A 82 -8.23 1.43 -7.25
CA CYS A 82 -7.22 1.68 -8.28
C CYS A 82 -6.32 0.45 -8.45
N PRO A 83 -6.62 -0.45 -9.40
CA PRO A 83 -5.85 -1.66 -9.62
C PRO A 83 -4.37 -1.40 -9.96
N GLU A 84 -4.07 -0.32 -10.68
CA GLU A 84 -2.72 0.07 -11.09
C GLU A 84 -1.83 0.47 -9.89
N SER A 85 -2.42 0.65 -8.70
CA SER A 85 -1.65 0.92 -7.48
C SER A 85 -0.70 -0.22 -7.10
N ILE A 86 -0.97 -1.45 -7.54
CA ILE A 86 -0.10 -2.61 -7.34
C ILE A 86 1.25 -2.48 -8.05
N LEU A 87 1.33 -1.64 -9.09
CA LEU A 87 2.53 -1.40 -9.89
C LEU A 87 3.45 -0.33 -9.29
N GLN A 88 3.08 0.26 -8.15
CA GLN A 88 3.90 1.28 -7.50
C GLN A 88 5.09 0.63 -6.79
N VAL A 89 6.20 1.38 -6.73
CA VAL A 89 7.40 0.98 -6.01
C VAL A 89 7.87 2.07 -5.05
N THR A 90 8.55 1.66 -3.98
CA THR A 90 9.24 2.58 -3.05
C THR A 90 10.52 3.15 -3.68
N ILE A 91 11.23 4.04 -2.96
CA ILE A 91 12.56 4.49 -3.40
C ILE A 91 13.57 3.35 -3.50
N ARG A 92 13.36 2.24 -2.77
CA ARG A 92 14.20 1.03 -2.82
C ARG A 92 13.76 0.04 -3.89
N ARG A 93 12.90 0.49 -4.82
CA ARG A 93 12.27 -0.32 -5.86
C ARG A 93 11.45 -1.51 -5.35
N GLU A 94 11.05 -1.49 -4.08
CA GLU A 94 10.21 -2.53 -3.50
C GLU A 94 8.77 -2.35 -3.97
N THR A 95 8.15 -3.42 -4.45
CA THR A 95 6.69 -3.46 -4.67
C THR A 95 5.98 -3.79 -3.35
N ALA A 96 4.66 -3.60 -3.29
CA ALA A 96 3.87 -4.02 -2.14
C ALA A 96 3.96 -5.54 -1.86
N LEU A 97 4.24 -6.37 -2.86
CA LEU A 97 4.52 -7.80 -2.69
C LEU A 97 5.85 -8.04 -1.95
N HIS A 98 6.91 -7.30 -2.30
CA HIS A 98 8.19 -7.37 -1.57
C HIS A 98 7.97 -7.01 -0.09
N VAL A 99 7.22 -5.93 0.17
CA VAL A 99 6.92 -5.47 1.54
C VAL A 99 6.11 -6.52 2.30
N ALA A 100 5.07 -7.11 1.71
CA ALA A 100 4.29 -8.18 2.34
C ALA A 100 5.16 -9.40 2.70
N ALA A 101 6.01 -9.85 1.78
CA ALA A 101 6.93 -10.97 2.01
C ALA A 101 7.96 -10.67 3.09
N LYS A 102 8.57 -9.46 3.10
CA LYS A 102 9.48 -9.02 4.18
C LYS A 102 8.78 -8.89 5.55
N ASN A 103 7.46 -8.94 5.61
CA ASN A 103 6.71 -8.84 6.87
C ASN A 103 5.87 -10.09 7.15
N ASP A 104 6.13 -11.19 6.45
CA ASP A 104 5.49 -12.50 6.63
C ASP A 104 3.95 -12.42 6.51
N LYS A 105 3.44 -11.56 5.61
CA LYS A 105 2.00 -11.34 5.37
C LYS A 105 1.49 -12.25 4.25
N LEU A 106 1.40 -13.54 4.54
CA LEU A 106 1.03 -14.57 3.56
C LEU A 106 -0.36 -14.34 2.95
N GLU A 107 -1.38 -14.03 3.76
CA GLU A 107 -2.74 -13.80 3.28
C GLU A 107 -2.83 -12.60 2.32
N VAL A 108 -2.09 -11.53 2.60
CA VAL A 108 -1.94 -10.39 1.67
C VAL A 108 -1.31 -10.82 0.36
N LEU A 109 -0.24 -11.62 0.41
CA LEU A 109 0.42 -12.13 -0.80
C LEU A 109 -0.53 -12.96 -1.66
N GLU A 110 -1.30 -13.87 -1.05
CA GLU A 110 -2.28 -14.71 -1.76
C GLU A 110 -3.30 -13.85 -2.50
N VAL A 111 -3.86 -12.83 -1.83
CA VAL A 111 -4.81 -11.89 -2.46
C VAL A 111 -4.15 -11.12 -3.60
N MET A 112 -2.95 -10.57 -3.40
CA MET A 112 -2.26 -9.82 -4.45
C MET A 112 -1.90 -10.70 -5.65
N LEU A 113 -1.46 -11.94 -5.45
CA LEU A 113 -1.18 -12.89 -6.54
C LEU A 113 -2.43 -13.21 -7.34
N GLY A 114 -3.57 -13.42 -6.67
CA GLY A 114 -4.86 -13.55 -7.34
C GLY A 114 -5.20 -12.30 -8.16
N TRP A 115 -4.97 -11.12 -7.61
CA TRP A 115 -5.22 -9.85 -8.29
C TRP A 115 -4.33 -9.64 -9.52
N LEU A 116 -3.04 -9.98 -9.45
CA LEU A 116 -2.11 -9.87 -10.59
C LEU A 116 -2.56 -10.68 -11.79
N ARG A 117 -3.07 -11.89 -11.55
CA ARG A 117 -3.65 -12.74 -12.60
C ARG A 117 -4.90 -12.11 -13.19
N PHE A 118 -5.75 -11.52 -12.35
CA PHE A 118 -6.96 -10.84 -12.78
C PHE A 118 -6.67 -9.61 -13.68
N VAL A 119 -5.64 -8.83 -13.35
CA VAL A 119 -5.29 -7.61 -14.12
C VAL A 119 -4.22 -7.82 -15.20
N ASN A 120 -3.76 -9.05 -15.40
CA ASN A 120 -2.69 -9.41 -16.35
C ASN A 120 -1.40 -8.58 -16.13
N LYS A 121 -0.87 -8.60 -14.90
CA LYS A 121 0.35 -7.89 -14.46
C LYS A 121 1.35 -8.79 -13.73
N ASP A 122 1.33 -10.07 -14.03
CA ASP A 122 2.26 -11.08 -13.49
C ASP A 122 3.74 -10.77 -13.77
N ASP A 123 4.06 -9.99 -14.82
CA ASP A 123 5.40 -9.46 -15.07
C ASP A 123 6.05 -8.77 -13.86
N ILE A 124 5.25 -8.20 -12.94
CA ILE A 124 5.76 -7.57 -11.71
C ILE A 124 6.50 -8.56 -10.81
N LEU A 125 6.24 -9.86 -10.91
CA LEU A 125 6.92 -10.90 -10.13
C LEU A 125 8.41 -11.02 -10.48
N ASN A 126 8.79 -10.55 -11.68
CA ASN A 126 10.18 -10.49 -12.14
C ASN A 126 10.90 -9.20 -11.73
N TRP A 127 10.18 -8.21 -11.18
CA TRP A 127 10.78 -6.96 -10.77
C TRP A 127 11.68 -7.18 -9.56
N LYS A 128 12.80 -6.47 -9.56
CA LYS A 128 13.81 -6.54 -8.51
C LYS A 128 13.77 -5.27 -7.68
N ASP A 129 13.93 -5.43 -6.37
CA ASP A 129 14.27 -4.31 -5.49
C ASP A 129 15.73 -3.85 -5.74
N ASP A 130 16.17 -2.82 -5.01
CA ASP A 130 17.52 -2.24 -5.16
C ASP A 130 18.65 -3.21 -4.81
N GLU A 131 18.37 -4.27 -4.05
CA GLU A 131 19.32 -5.33 -3.73
C GLU A 131 19.36 -6.43 -4.81
N GLY A 132 18.54 -6.30 -5.86
CA GLY A 132 18.43 -7.29 -6.92
C GLY A 132 17.48 -8.46 -6.59
N ASN A 133 16.76 -8.40 -5.47
CA ASN A 133 15.86 -9.46 -5.03
C ASN A 133 14.51 -9.34 -5.74
N THR A 134 14.03 -10.45 -6.30
CA THR A 134 12.61 -10.58 -6.67
C THR A 134 11.79 -11.05 -5.47
N LEU A 135 10.46 -11.08 -5.61
CA LEU A 135 9.57 -11.65 -4.60
C LEU A 135 10.02 -13.07 -4.15
N LEU A 136 10.42 -13.92 -5.10
CA LEU A 136 10.83 -15.30 -4.80
C LEU A 136 12.09 -15.36 -3.92
N HIS A 137 13.07 -14.47 -4.15
CA HIS A 137 14.28 -14.39 -3.33
C HIS A 137 13.93 -14.10 -1.86
N ILE A 138 13.00 -13.17 -1.63
CA ILE A 138 12.54 -12.80 -0.28
C ILE A 138 11.76 -13.95 0.35
N SER A 139 10.81 -14.56 -0.37
CA SER A 139 9.99 -15.65 0.16
C SER A 139 10.82 -16.84 0.64
N ILE A 140 11.87 -17.22 -0.10
CA ILE A 140 12.77 -18.32 0.28
C ILE A 140 13.62 -17.94 1.49
N SER A 141 14.22 -16.74 1.51
CA SER A 141 15.04 -16.32 2.65
C SER A 141 14.23 -16.30 3.97
N ARG A 142 12.93 -15.98 3.90
CA ARG A 142 12.02 -15.95 5.04
C ARG A 142 11.54 -17.33 5.49
N SER A 143 11.23 -18.24 4.56
CA SER A 143 10.83 -19.61 4.91
C SER A 143 11.92 -20.35 5.71
N HIS A 144 13.18 -20.12 5.38
CA HIS A 144 14.31 -20.65 6.14
C HIS A 144 14.44 -20.08 7.55
N ILE A 145 14.06 -18.82 7.78
CA ILE A 145 14.06 -18.22 9.12
C ILE A 145 12.95 -18.81 9.98
N GLN A 146 11.78 -19.09 9.38
CA GLN A 146 10.64 -19.65 10.10
C GLN A 146 10.88 -21.12 10.49
N ALA A 147 11.51 -21.91 9.60
CA ALA A 147 11.87 -23.30 9.89
C ALA A 147 12.92 -23.46 11.01
N ARG A 148 13.72 -22.42 11.29
CA ARG A 148 14.73 -22.44 12.36
C ARG A 148 14.21 -22.04 13.75
N LYS A 149 12.93 -21.64 13.85
CA LYS A 149 12.30 -21.25 15.12
C LYS A 149 11.53 -22.37 15.83
N PHE A 150 11.64 -23.59 15.30
CA PHE A 150 11.14 -24.84 15.88
C PHE A 150 12.30 -25.81 16.05
#